data_AF-A0A810N5S0-F1
#
_entry.id   AF-A0A810N5S0-F1
#
_cell.length_a   1.000
_cell.length_b   1.000
_cell.length_c   1.000
_cell.angle_alpha   90.00
_cell.angle_beta   90.00
_cell.angle_gamma   90.00
#
_symmetry.space_group_name_H-M   'P 1'
#
loop_
_entity.id
_entity.type
_entity.pdbx_description
1 polymer ?
#
loop_
_entity_poly.entity_id
_entity_poly.type
_entity_poly.pdbx_seq_one_letter_code
_entity_poly.pdbx_strand_id
1 'polypeptide(L)'
;MTIAVVVAVTALLSTAAVLAIVRIVRGPTLLDRVVATDVLLAVLMGAIGAEAAFNRHATTLPILVVLSILGFVGSVSVVRFAARDDS
;
A
#
# COMPACT_ATOMS: atom_id res chain seq x y z
N MET A 1 17.57 -8.18 -19.66
CA MET A 1 16.84 -8.82 -18.55
C MET A 1 16.33 -7.79 -17.53
N THR A 2 17.18 -6.91 -17.01
CA THR A 2 16.81 -5.89 -16.00
C THR A 2 15.69 -4.94 -16.44
N ILE A 3 15.75 -4.43 -17.67
CA ILE A 3 14.72 -3.50 -18.19
C ILE A 3 13.34 -4.16 -18.22
N ALA A 4 13.26 -5.43 -18.66
CA ALA A 4 11.99 -6.16 -18.69
C ALA A 4 11.40 -6.35 -17.27
N VAL A 5 12.25 -6.62 -16.27
CA VAL A 5 11.83 -6.73 -14.87
C VAL A 5 11.30 -5.38 -14.35
N VAL A 6 12.00 -4.28 -14.62
CA VAL A 6 11.57 -2.94 -14.19
C VAL A 6 10.22 -2.59 -14.79
N VAL A 7 10.05 -2.79 -16.11
CA VAL A 7 8.78 -2.52 -16.80
C VAL A 7 7.65 -3.38 -16.21
N ALA A 8 7.89 -4.67 -15.99
CA ALA A 8 6.89 -5.57 -15.40
C ALA A 8 6.50 -5.14 -13.98
N VAL A 9 7.47 -4.83 -13.12
CA VAL A 9 7.23 -4.38 -11.74
C VAL A 9 6.46 -3.06 -11.72
N THR A 10 6.88 -2.07 -12.51
CA THR A 10 6.17 -0.78 -12.58
C THR A 10 4.74 -0.97 -13.10
N ALA A 11 4.53 -1.76 -14.16
CA ALA A 11 3.20 -2.01 -14.69
C ALA A 11 2.28 -2.70 -13.67
N LEU A 12 2.78 -3.71 -12.96
CA LEU A 12 2.04 -4.43 -11.92
C LEU A 12 1.67 -3.51 -10.74
N LEU A 13 2.63 -2.74 -10.24
CA LEU A 13 2.41 -1.82 -9.12
C LEU A 13 1.46 -0.67 -9.49
N SER A 14 1.60 -0.08 -10.68
CA SER A 14 0.67 0.94 -11.18
C SER A 14 -0.75 0.39 -11.31
N THR A 15 -0.89 -0.83 -11.85
CA THR A 15 -2.20 -1.48 -11.96
C THR A 15 -2.80 -1.76 -10.58
N ALA A 16 -2.01 -2.29 -9.64
CA ALA A 16 -2.44 -2.53 -8.27
C ALA A 16 -2.87 -1.24 -7.55
N ALA A 17 -2.13 -0.14 -7.73
CA ALA A 17 -2.49 1.16 -7.17
C ALA A 17 -3.83 1.67 -7.71
N VAL A 18 -4.05 1.58 -9.02
CA VAL A 18 -5.32 1.97 -9.65
C VAL A 18 -6.47 1.11 -9.12
N LEU A 19 -6.29 -0.21 -9.04
CA LEU A 19 -7.31 -1.12 -8.50
C LEU A 19 -7.63 -0.82 -7.03
N ALA A 20 -6.63 -0.55 -6.21
CA ALA A 20 -6.81 -0.16 -4.82
C ALA A 20 -7.60 1.15 -4.70
N ILE A 21 -7.25 2.18 -5.47
CA ILE A 21 -8.00 3.44 -5.51
C ILE A 21 -9.45 3.23 -5.93
N VAL A 22 -9.69 2.43 -6.98
CA VAL A 22 -11.05 2.08 -7.42
C VAL A 22 -11.84 1.42 -6.30
N ARG A 23 -11.21 0.54 -5.51
CA ARG A 23 -11.83 -0.14 -4.37
C ARG A 23 -12.10 0.81 -3.20
N ILE A 24 -11.21 1.76 -2.92
CA ILE A 24 -11.43 2.81 -1.90
C ILE A 24 -12.68 3.63 -2.23
N VAL A 25 -12.87 4.00 -3.50
CA VAL A 25 -14.00 4.84 -3.93
C VAL A 25 -15.31 4.05 -4.01
N ARG A 26 -15.28 2.84 -4.58
CA ARG A 26 -16.48 2.02 -4.82
C ARG A 26 -16.83 1.07 -3.67
N GLY A 27 -16.01 1.03 -2.62
CA GLY A 27 -16.20 0.10 -1.51
C GLY A 27 -17.53 0.33 -0.79
N PRO A 28 -18.37 -0.73 -0.62
CA PRO A 28 -19.70 -0.62 -0.01
C PRO A 28 -19.64 -0.45 1.51
N THR A 29 -18.63 -1.02 2.17
CA THR A 29 -18.43 -0.95 3.62
C THR A 29 -17.23 -0.08 3.97
N LEU A 30 -17.23 0.56 5.15
CA LEU A 30 -16.07 1.31 5.63
C LEU A 30 -14.84 0.40 5.76
N LEU A 31 -15.03 -0.83 6.22
CA LEU A 31 -13.97 -1.81 6.37
C LEU A 31 -13.30 -2.15 5.03
N ASP A 32 -14.06 -2.29 3.95
CA ASP A 32 -13.50 -2.54 2.62
C ASP A 32 -12.64 -1.36 2.12
N ARG A 33 -13.07 -0.12 2.39
CA ARG A 33 -12.29 1.08 2.04
C ARG A 33 -10.98 1.18 2.82
N VAL A 34 -11.02 0.82 4.10
CA VAL A 34 -9.83 0.77 4.95
C VAL A 34 -8.86 -0.27 4.42
N VAL A 35 -9.32 -1.50 4.19
CA VAL A 35 -8.47 -2.58 3.68
C VAL A 35 -7.86 -2.18 2.34
N ALA A 36 -8.64 -1.55 1.46
CA ALA A 36 -8.13 -1.04 0.19
C ALA A 36 -7.08 0.08 0.38
N THR A 37 -7.18 0.89 1.43
CA THR A 37 -6.18 1.91 1.78
C THR A 37 -4.90 1.27 2.31
N ASP A 38 -4.99 0.21 3.12
CA ASP A 38 -3.83 -0.55 3.59
C ASP A 38 -3.10 -1.24 2.43
N VAL A 39 -3.85 -1.83 1.49
CA VAL A 39 -3.31 -2.37 0.24
C VAL A 39 -2.62 -1.28 -0.58
N LEU A 40 -3.19 -0.07 -0.69
CA LEU A 40 -2.55 1.04 -1.39
C LEU A 40 -1.22 1.43 -0.72
N LEU A 41 -1.16 1.49 0.61
CA LEU A 41 0.09 1.72 1.35
C LEU A 41 1.12 0.64 1.06
N ALA A 42 0.73 -0.63 1.03
CA ALA A 42 1.61 -1.74 0.68
C ALA A 42 2.17 -1.63 -0.76
N VAL A 43 1.34 -1.24 -1.73
CA VAL A 43 1.77 -1.00 -3.10
C VAL A 43 2.77 0.15 -3.19
N LEU A 44 2.54 1.25 -2.46
CA LEU A 44 3.47 2.38 -2.38
C LEU A 44 4.81 1.97 -1.76
N MET A 45 4.79 1.17 -0.70
CA MET A 45 6.00 0.58 -0.12
C MET A 45 6.74 -0.30 -1.14
N GLY A 46 6.03 -1.11 -1.91
CA GLY A 46 6.62 -1.91 -2.99
C GLY A 46 7.26 -1.05 -4.08
N ALA A 47 6.64 0.06 -4.47
CA ALA A 47 7.17 0.98 -5.48
C ALA A 47 8.45 1.68 -5.00
N ILE A 48 8.47 2.16 -3.76
CA ILE A 48 9.65 2.79 -3.16
C ILE A 48 10.77 1.76 -2.97
N GLY A 49 10.44 0.54 -2.54
CA GLY A 49 11.42 -0.54 -2.44
C GLY A 49 12.03 -0.93 -3.80
N ALA A 50 11.22 -0.98 -4.85
CA ALA A 50 11.69 -1.24 -6.21
C ALA A 50 12.59 -0.10 -6.74
N GLU A 51 12.25 1.16 -6.44
CA GLU A 51 13.07 2.33 -6.75
C GLU A 51 14.43 2.27 -6.06
N ALA A 52 14.45 2.03 -4.75
CA ALA A 52 15.68 1.92 -3.96
C ALA A 52 16.58 0.78 -4.47
N ALA A 53 15.96 -0.38 -4.77
CA ALA A 53 16.67 -1.54 -5.31
C ALA A 53 17.27 -1.28 -6.69
N PHE A 54 16.56 -0.55 -7.56
CA PHE A 54 17.03 -0.19 -8.89
C PHE A 54 18.18 0.83 -8.84
N ASN A 55 18.04 1.86 -8.00
CA ASN A 55 19.02 2.93 -7.88
C ASN A 55 20.21 2.58 -6.96
N ARG A 56 20.15 1.44 -6.27
CA ARG A 56 21.19 0.93 -5.36
C ARG A 56 21.56 1.92 -4.26
N HIS A 57 20.57 2.65 -3.75
CA HIS A 57 20.72 3.57 -2.63
C HIS A 57 19.73 3.24 -1.53
N ALA A 58 20.00 3.77 -0.33
CA ALA A 58 19.17 3.55 0.86
C ALA A 58 18.41 4.81 1.29
N THR A 59 18.47 5.89 0.52
CA THR A 59 17.93 7.20 0.92
C THR A 59 16.42 7.21 1.06
N THR A 60 15.71 6.33 0.36
CA THR A 60 14.25 6.15 0.44
C THR A 60 13.80 5.14 1.50
N LEU A 61 14.71 4.36 2.11
CA LEU A 61 14.35 3.36 3.13
C LEU A 61 13.66 3.94 4.37
N PRO A 62 14.04 5.13 4.90
CA PRO A 62 13.32 5.73 6.01
C PRO A 62 11.82 5.95 5.72
N ILE A 63 11.45 6.21 4.46
CA ILE A 63 10.05 6.36 4.05
C ILE A 63 9.29 5.03 4.22
N LEU A 64 9.92 3.90 3.87
CA LEU A 64 9.33 2.57 4.08
C LEU A 64 9.05 2.29 5.56
N VAL A 65 9.94 2.72 6.45
CA VAL A 65 9.76 2.57 7.90
C VAL A 65 8.52 3.34 8.38
N VAL A 66 8.38 4.60 7.96
CA VAL A 66 7.22 5.42 8.32
C VAL A 66 5.92 4.83 7.75
N LEU A 67 5.93 4.39 6.49
CA LEU A 67 4.76 3.77 5.86
C LEU A 67 4.38 2.44 6.50
N SER A 68 5.35 1.64 6.95
CA SER A 68 5.11 0.38 7.65
C SER A 68 4.39 0.61 8.98
N ILE A 69 4.81 1.64 9.73
CA ILE A 69 4.13 2.06 10.96
C ILE A 69 2.71 2.53 10.64
N LEU A 70 2.54 3.34 9.58
CA LEU A 70 1.22 3.85 9.18
C LEU A 70 0.24 2.73 8.81
N GLY A 71 0.67 1.74 8.02
CA GLY A 71 -0.17 0.59 7.65
C GLY A 71 -0.57 -0.24 8.87
N PHE A 72 0.39 -0.54 9.76
CA PHE A 72 0.12 -1.26 10.99
C PHE A 72 -0.89 -0.53 11.90
N VAL A 73 -0.68 0.77 12.13
CA VAL A 73 -1.57 1.60 12.95
C VAL A 73 -2.96 1.71 12.32
N GLY A 74 -3.03 1.82 10.99
CA GLY A 74 -4.28 1.83 10.23
C GLY A 74 -5.11 0.57 10.47
N SER A 75 -4.49 -0.60 10.31
CA SER A 75 -5.14 -1.90 10.53
C SER A 75 -5.64 -2.07 11.97
N VAL A 76 -4.80 -1.77 12.97
CA VAL A 76 -5.17 -1.87 14.40
C VAL A 76 -6.32 -0.91 14.77
N SER A 77 -6.29 0.32 14.26
CA SER A 77 -7.32 1.32 14.53
C SER A 77 -8.69 0.84 14.06
N VAL A 78 -8.74 0.18 12.91
CA VAL A 78 -10.00 -0.27 12.31
C VAL A 78 -10.60 -1.43 13.06
N VAL A 79 -9.79 -2.39 13.53
CA VAL A 79 -10.26 -3.46 14.41
C VAL A 79 -10.88 -2.88 15.70
N ARG A 80 -10.25 -1.85 16.28
CA ARG A 80 -10.73 -1.22 17.53
C ARG A 80 -12.05 -0.46 17.36
N PHE A 81 -12.28 0.15 16.20
CA PHE A 81 -13.50 0.89 15.90
C PHE A 81 -14.62 -0.01 15.36
N ALA A 82 -14.30 -0.99 14.51
CA ALA A 82 -15.28 -1.97 14.04
C ALA A 82 -15.90 -2.77 15.20
N ALA A 83 -15.11 -3.08 16.24
CA ALA A 83 -15.61 -3.76 17.43
C ALA A 83 -16.56 -2.91 18.32
N ARG A 84 -16.76 -1.62 18.01
CA ARG A 84 -17.65 -0.73 18.78
C ARG A 84 -19.03 -0.53 18.16
N ASP A 85 -19.21 -0.82 16.87
CA ASP A 85 -20.48 -0.63 16.16
C ASP A 85 -21.49 -1.79 16.34
N ASP A 86 -21.13 -2.86 17.08
CA ASP A 86 -22.02 -3.98 17.42
C ASP A 86 -22.82 -3.77 18.74
N SER A 87 -23.03 -2.52 19.19
CA SER A 87 -23.75 -2.18 20.43
C SER A 87 -25.13 -1.55 20.20
#